data_AF-A0A6N2HYG0-F1
#
_entry.id   AF-A0A6N2HYG0-F1
#
_cell.length_a   1.000
_cell.length_b   1.000
_cell.length_c   1.000
_cell.angle_alpha   90.00
_cell.angle_beta   90.00
_cell.angle_gamma   90.00
#
_symmetry.space_group_name_H-M   'P 1'
#
loop_
_entity.id
_entity.type
_entity.pdbx_description
1 polymer ?
#
loop_
_entity_poly.entity_id
_entity_poly.type
_entity_poly.pdbx_seq_one_letter_code
_entity_poly.pdbx_strand_id
1 'polypeptide(L)'
;MNAPYEETVEQQAYVTQFLLDYTVVPFVGGTFLRGVLPTRDAVRVVTGTGPDTDAVEPDAPVVYEVPLVDDDDEPVTAPLVLGWIRTLVADGPPRPNASVMGMGLVRVDASAVEPAPPTRTDRVLRVLRTLTRPFAETPPDPPLCGFLLTGQDGIRLYLAVEEADGPVAVDVRLTGALTALLAALPALVREEERWTTDETDPHCVRAVDLTAW
;
A
#
# COMPACT_ATOMS: atom_id res chain seq x y z
N MET A 1 -11.75 27.41 13.51
CA MET A 1 -12.62 26.21 13.54
C MET A 1 -12.51 25.57 12.16
N ASN A 2 -11.43 24.80 11.93
CA ASN A 2 -11.03 24.22 10.63
C ASN A 2 -10.78 22.69 10.70
N ALA A 3 -10.86 22.08 11.88
CA ALA A 3 -10.47 20.68 12.11
C ALA A 3 -11.16 19.65 11.19
N PRO A 4 -12.47 19.71 10.91
CA PRO A 4 -13.12 18.68 10.07
C PRO A 4 -12.64 18.71 8.61
N TYR A 5 -12.28 19.89 8.11
CA TYR A 5 -11.77 20.06 6.75
C TYR A 5 -10.31 19.63 6.64
N GLU A 6 -9.52 19.90 7.68
CA GLU A 6 -8.11 19.49 7.77
C GLU A 6 -7.98 17.97 7.83
N GLU A 7 -8.76 17.31 8.70
CA GLU A 7 -8.83 15.84 8.80
C GLU A 7 -9.22 15.18 7.46
N THR A 8 -10.21 15.76 6.75
CA THR A 8 -10.62 15.31 5.41
C THR A 8 -9.46 15.40 4.41
N VAL A 9 -8.73 16.52 4.39
CA VAL A 9 -7.62 16.75 3.46
C VAL A 9 -6.46 15.81 3.75
N GLU A 10 -6.11 15.61 5.02
CA GLU A 10 -5.06 14.67 5.44
C GLU A 10 -5.40 13.24 5.02
N GLN A 11 -6.64 12.81 5.23
CA GLN A 11 -7.07 11.47 4.84
C GLN A 11 -7.08 11.30 3.31
N GLN A 12 -7.55 12.29 2.56
CA GLN A 12 -7.47 12.26 1.09
C GLN A 12 -6.02 12.24 0.59
N ALA A 13 -5.12 12.98 1.21
CA ALA A 13 -3.70 12.97 0.89
C ALA A 13 -3.08 11.59 1.18
N TYR A 14 -3.42 11.00 2.33
CA TYR A 14 -3.00 9.65 2.70
C TYR A 14 -3.48 8.59 1.68
N VAL A 15 -4.76 8.59 1.32
CA VAL A 15 -5.31 7.70 0.31
C VAL A 15 -4.63 7.92 -1.04
N THR A 16 -4.44 9.17 -1.45
CA THR A 16 -3.77 9.51 -2.72
C THR A 16 -2.36 8.93 -2.74
N GLN A 17 -1.54 9.22 -1.73
CA GLN A 17 -0.17 8.73 -1.63
C GLN A 17 -0.12 7.19 -1.63
N PHE A 18 -1.04 6.55 -0.92
CA PHE A 18 -1.14 5.10 -0.88
C PHE A 18 -1.53 4.49 -2.23
N LEU A 19 -2.31 5.18 -3.06
CA LEU A 19 -2.78 4.63 -4.32
C LEU A 19 -1.82 4.88 -5.49
N LEU A 20 -0.82 5.76 -5.37
CA LEU A 20 0.07 6.16 -6.48
C LEU A 20 0.70 4.99 -7.26
N ASP A 21 1.15 3.94 -6.57
CA ASP A 21 1.80 2.80 -7.24
C ASP A 21 0.83 2.04 -8.17
N TYR A 22 -0.49 2.16 -7.96
CA TYR A 22 -1.50 1.51 -8.82
C TYR A 22 -1.74 2.23 -10.15
N THR A 23 -1.01 3.33 -10.42
CA THR A 23 -0.92 3.89 -11.77
C THR A 23 -0.18 2.97 -12.73
N VAL A 24 0.70 2.12 -12.20
CA VAL A 24 1.52 1.15 -12.95
C VAL A 24 1.35 -0.29 -12.46
N VAL A 25 0.74 -0.49 -11.30
CA VAL A 25 0.32 -1.81 -10.79
C VAL A 25 -1.19 -1.97 -10.99
N PRO A 26 -1.66 -3.02 -11.69
CA PRO A 26 -3.10 -3.18 -11.88
C PRO A 26 -3.80 -3.50 -10.55
N PHE A 27 -5.02 -2.99 -10.38
CA PHE A 27 -5.92 -3.39 -9.31
C PHE A 27 -6.30 -4.86 -9.46
N VAL A 28 -6.96 -5.19 -10.59
CA VAL A 28 -7.38 -6.50 -11.06
C VAL A 28 -7.46 -6.45 -12.58
N GLY A 29 -7.15 -7.54 -13.28
CA GLY A 29 -7.55 -7.74 -14.70
C GLY A 29 -7.19 -6.58 -15.65
N GLY A 30 -5.96 -6.08 -15.61
CA GLY A 30 -5.51 -4.99 -16.50
C GLY A 30 -6.14 -3.61 -16.24
N THR A 31 -6.90 -3.46 -15.15
CA THR A 31 -7.47 -2.19 -14.69
C THR A 31 -6.47 -1.49 -13.76
N PHE A 32 -6.20 -0.22 -14.03
CA PHE A 32 -5.23 0.60 -13.29
C PHE A 32 -5.90 1.83 -12.70
N LEU A 33 -5.20 2.48 -11.76
CA LEU A 33 -5.54 3.81 -11.30
C LEU A 33 -5.28 4.84 -12.41
N ARG A 34 -6.27 5.68 -12.67
CA ARG A 34 -6.19 6.81 -13.61
C ARG A 34 -6.18 8.16 -12.92
N GLY A 35 -6.64 8.22 -11.66
CA GLY A 35 -6.61 9.43 -10.87
C GLY A 35 -7.31 9.24 -9.53
N VAL A 36 -7.01 10.13 -8.59
CA VAL A 36 -7.71 10.29 -7.33
C VAL A 36 -8.23 11.72 -7.29
N LEU A 37 -9.54 11.91 -7.18
CA LEU A 37 -10.18 13.22 -7.14
C LEU A 37 -10.74 13.49 -5.74
N PRO A 38 -10.46 14.66 -5.14
CA PRO A 38 -10.99 15.01 -3.83
C PRO A 38 -12.47 15.38 -3.91
N THR A 39 -13.20 15.13 -2.83
CA THR A 39 -14.54 15.70 -2.58
C THR A 39 -14.61 16.27 -1.16
N ARG A 40 -15.80 16.62 -0.66
CA ARG A 40 -15.95 17.18 0.69
C ARG A 40 -15.86 16.10 1.79
N ASP A 41 -16.32 14.90 1.50
CA ASP A 41 -16.65 13.84 2.46
C ASP A 41 -16.30 12.43 1.93
N ALA A 42 -15.73 12.38 0.72
CA ALA A 42 -15.38 11.15 0.01
C ALA A 42 -14.06 11.32 -0.74
N VAL A 43 -13.59 10.22 -1.31
CA VAL A 43 -12.52 10.19 -2.29
C VAL A 43 -13.03 9.50 -3.54
N ARG A 44 -12.74 10.07 -4.71
CA ARG A 44 -13.12 9.49 -6.00
C ARG A 44 -11.92 8.80 -6.62
N VAL A 45 -11.98 7.48 -6.75
CA VAL A 45 -10.96 6.67 -7.40
C VAL A 45 -11.36 6.46 -8.87
N VAL A 46 -10.55 6.99 -9.78
CA VAL A 46 -10.76 6.83 -11.22
C VAL A 46 -9.98 5.62 -11.70
N THR A 47 -10.66 4.71 -12.40
CA THR A 47 -10.10 3.45 -12.90
C THR A 47 -10.26 3.34 -14.42
N GLY A 48 -9.39 2.57 -15.06
CA GLY A 48 -9.50 2.26 -16.48
C GLY A 48 -8.39 1.31 -16.97
N THR A 49 -8.50 0.85 -18.21
CA THR A 49 -7.52 -0.07 -18.83
C THR A 49 -6.16 0.59 -19.00
N GLY A 50 -5.08 -0.21 -18.92
CA GLY A 50 -3.66 0.16 -19.07
C GLY A 50 -3.33 1.05 -20.29
N PRO A 51 -2.34 1.96 -20.24
CA PRO A 51 -1.97 2.75 -21.42
C PRO A 51 -1.43 1.89 -22.57
N ASP A 52 -0.90 0.70 -22.25
CA ASP A 52 -0.33 -0.27 -23.20
C ASP A 52 -1.31 -1.38 -23.59
N THR A 53 -2.60 -1.21 -23.35
CA THR A 53 -3.59 -2.17 -23.89
C THR A 53 -3.86 -1.83 -25.35
N ASP A 54 -3.55 -2.78 -26.26
CA ASP A 54 -3.89 -2.75 -27.70
C ASP A 54 -5.43 -2.76 -27.96
N ALA A 55 -6.21 -2.30 -26.99
CA ALA A 55 -7.65 -2.18 -27.10
C ALA A 55 -7.98 -1.14 -28.17
N VAL A 56 -8.76 -1.57 -29.16
CA VAL A 56 -9.15 -0.78 -30.34
C VAL A 56 -9.93 0.49 -29.96
N GLU A 57 -10.55 0.50 -28.77
CA GLU A 57 -10.94 1.71 -28.05
C GLU A 57 -10.65 1.52 -26.55
N PRO A 58 -10.06 2.49 -25.85
CA PRO A 58 -9.94 2.43 -24.40
C PRO A 58 -11.35 2.50 -23.79
N ASP A 59 -11.69 1.54 -22.92
CA ASP A 59 -12.93 1.61 -22.14
C ASP A 59 -13.00 2.96 -21.40
N ALA A 60 -14.18 3.57 -21.43
CA ALA A 60 -14.40 4.83 -20.73
C ALA A 60 -14.09 4.65 -19.23
N PRO A 61 -13.31 5.54 -18.61
CA PRO A 61 -12.93 5.39 -17.22
C PRO A 61 -14.15 5.43 -16.30
N VAL A 62 -14.10 4.61 -15.25
CA VAL A 62 -15.14 4.53 -14.21
C VAL A 62 -14.62 5.18 -12.93
N VAL A 63 -15.45 6.03 -12.33
CA VAL A 63 -15.16 6.73 -11.09
C VAL A 63 -15.93 6.09 -9.95
N TYR A 64 -15.23 5.71 -8.89
CA TYR A 64 -15.81 5.20 -7.66
C TYR A 64 -15.70 6.24 -6.56
N GLU A 65 -16.83 6.73 -6.06
CA GLU A 65 -16.90 7.64 -4.91
C GLU A 65 -17.00 6.81 -3.63
N VAL A 66 -15.92 6.82 -2.85
CA VAL A 66 -15.77 6.06 -1.59
C VAL A 66 -15.86 7.04 -0.42
N PRO A 67 -16.77 6.84 0.54
CA PRO A 67 -16.86 7.72 1.71
C PRO A 67 -15.56 7.68 2.53
N LEU A 68 -15.22 8.79 3.18
CA LEU A 68 -14.05 8.88 4.06
C LEU A 68 -14.31 8.35 5.47
N VAL A 69 -15.58 8.17 5.84
CA VAL A 69 -15.99 7.54 7.10
C VAL A 69 -16.82 6.31 6.79
N ASP A 70 -16.71 5.29 7.63
CA ASP A 70 -17.59 4.12 7.58
C ASP A 70 -18.88 4.35 8.39
N ASP A 71 -19.69 3.30 8.52
CA ASP A 71 -21.00 3.37 9.19
C ASP A 71 -20.88 3.61 10.71
N ASP A 72 -19.70 3.38 11.30
CA ASP A 72 -19.40 3.61 12.70
C ASP A 72 -18.75 4.99 12.94
N ASP A 73 -18.79 5.87 11.93
CA ASP A 73 -18.10 7.17 11.90
C ASP A 73 -16.56 7.07 12.05
N GLU A 74 -15.97 5.90 11.75
CA GLU A 74 -14.51 5.70 11.80
C GLU A 74 -13.85 6.04 10.45
N PRO A 75 -12.61 6.60 10.45
CA PRO A 75 -11.89 6.92 9.23
C PRO A 75 -11.58 5.67 8.39
N VAL A 76 -12.07 5.66 7.15
CA VAL A 76 -11.75 4.63 6.16
C VAL A 76 -10.25 4.65 5.84
N THR A 77 -9.62 3.48 5.96
CA THR A 77 -8.19 3.32 5.65
C THR A 77 -7.95 3.13 4.15
N ALA A 78 -6.81 3.60 3.63
CA ALA A 78 -6.46 3.42 2.22
C ALA A 78 -6.39 1.95 1.75
N PRO A 79 -5.94 0.97 2.57
CA PRO A 79 -6.08 -0.45 2.24
C PRO A 79 -7.53 -0.90 2.05
N LEU A 80 -8.47 -0.35 2.83
CA LEU A 80 -9.89 -0.67 2.73
C LEU A 80 -10.48 -0.12 1.44
N VAL A 81 -10.17 1.14 1.10
CA VAL A 81 -10.50 1.75 -0.21
C VAL A 81 -10.04 0.85 -1.35
N LEU A 82 -8.76 0.45 -1.34
CA LEU A 82 -8.20 -0.43 -2.36
C LEU A 82 -8.95 -1.77 -2.46
N GLY A 83 -9.30 -2.37 -1.32
CA GLY A 83 -10.05 -3.62 -1.25
C GLY A 83 -11.43 -3.52 -1.91
N TRP A 84 -12.20 -2.48 -1.59
CA TRP A 84 -13.51 -2.25 -2.21
C TRP A 84 -13.43 -2.03 -3.71
N ILE A 85 -12.48 -1.20 -4.16
CA ILE A 85 -12.29 -0.96 -5.60
C ILE A 85 -11.95 -2.25 -6.33
N ARG A 86 -11.11 -3.13 -5.75
CA ARG A 86 -10.82 -4.43 -6.36
C ARG A 86 -12.05 -5.32 -6.47
N THR A 87 -12.86 -5.42 -5.42
CA THR A 87 -14.11 -6.19 -5.45
C THR A 87 -15.01 -5.68 -6.57
N LEU A 88 -15.24 -4.37 -6.61
CA LEU A 88 -16.12 -3.74 -7.59
C LEU A 88 -15.62 -3.83 -9.04
N VAL A 89 -14.30 -3.82 -9.25
CA VAL A 89 -13.70 -4.02 -10.57
C VAL A 89 -13.77 -5.49 -10.99
N ALA A 90 -13.55 -6.43 -10.06
CA ALA A 90 -13.54 -7.87 -10.34
C ALA A 90 -14.93 -8.41 -10.71
N ASP A 91 -15.98 -7.94 -10.04
CA ASP A 91 -17.37 -8.38 -10.29
C ASP A 91 -18.01 -7.70 -11.52
N GLY A 92 -17.27 -6.78 -12.14
CA GLY A 92 -17.77 -5.84 -13.14
C GLY A 92 -18.43 -4.64 -12.47
N PRO A 93 -18.08 -3.40 -12.85
CA PRO A 93 -18.61 -2.21 -12.19
C PRO A 93 -20.14 -2.22 -12.21
N PRO A 94 -20.80 -1.94 -11.06
CA PRO A 94 -22.24 -1.72 -11.07
C PRO A 94 -22.55 -0.56 -12.02
N ARG A 95 -23.74 -0.60 -12.64
CA ARG A 95 -24.13 0.44 -13.61
C ARG A 95 -24.00 1.82 -12.96
N PRO A 96 -23.24 2.75 -13.56
CA PRO A 96 -23.13 4.11 -13.04
C PRO A 96 -24.51 4.73 -12.86
N ASN A 97 -24.75 5.31 -11.68
CA ASN A 97 -26.00 5.98 -11.34
C ASN A 97 -25.90 7.51 -11.46
N ALA A 98 -24.70 8.01 -11.74
CA ALA A 98 -24.39 9.43 -11.93
C ALA A 98 -23.21 9.60 -12.89
N SER A 99 -22.82 10.85 -13.15
CA SER A 99 -21.61 11.18 -13.91
C SER A 99 -20.85 12.34 -13.27
N VAL A 100 -19.53 12.32 -13.42
CA VAL A 100 -18.63 13.41 -13.04
C VAL A 100 -17.59 13.60 -14.15
N MET A 101 -17.42 14.83 -14.63
CA MET A 101 -16.49 15.14 -15.75
C MET A 101 -16.70 14.25 -16.99
N GLY A 102 -17.94 13.84 -17.27
CA GLY A 102 -18.27 12.94 -18.39
C GLY A 102 -17.93 11.47 -18.17
N MET A 103 -17.40 11.10 -17.00
CA MET A 103 -17.12 9.72 -16.60
C MET A 103 -18.29 9.14 -15.81
N GLY A 104 -18.50 7.83 -15.91
CA GLY A 104 -19.52 7.14 -15.11
C GLY A 104 -19.14 7.14 -13.63
N LEU A 105 -20.06 7.54 -12.77
CA LEU A 105 -19.87 7.56 -11.32
C LEU A 105 -20.64 6.42 -10.64
N VAL A 106 -19.92 5.64 -9.85
CA VAL A 106 -20.42 4.63 -8.92
C VAL A 106 -20.19 5.15 -7.51
N ARG A 107 -21.25 5.28 -6.72
CA ARG A 107 -21.11 5.51 -5.28
C ARG A 107 -20.94 4.18 -4.58
N VAL A 108 -19.89 4.06 -3.78
CA VAL A 108 -19.58 2.85 -3.05
C VAL A 108 -20.38 2.85 -1.76
N ASP A 109 -21.19 1.82 -1.59
CA ASP A 109 -21.86 1.50 -0.33
C ASP A 109 -20.92 0.58 0.47
N ALA A 110 -20.19 1.16 1.42
CA ALA A 110 -19.20 0.45 2.23
C ALA A 110 -19.81 -0.71 3.04
N SER A 111 -21.10 -0.59 3.39
CA SER A 111 -21.86 -1.61 4.13
C SER A 111 -22.22 -2.84 3.28
N ALA A 112 -22.27 -2.66 1.95
CA ALA A 112 -22.77 -3.66 1.01
C ALA A 112 -21.65 -4.39 0.24
N VAL A 113 -20.40 -3.94 0.37
CA VAL A 113 -19.26 -4.46 -0.40
C VAL A 113 -18.21 -5.00 0.56
N GLU A 114 -17.98 -6.31 0.52
CA GLU A 114 -16.85 -6.92 1.21
C GLU A 114 -15.54 -6.53 0.50
N PRO A 115 -14.56 -5.92 1.19
CA PRO A 115 -13.29 -5.54 0.59
C PRO A 115 -12.46 -6.78 0.23
N ALA A 116 -11.87 -6.78 -0.97
CA ALA A 116 -10.93 -7.83 -1.36
C ALA A 116 -9.72 -7.85 -0.41
N PRO A 117 -9.22 -9.03 -0.01
CA PRO A 117 -8.08 -9.14 0.89
C PRO A 117 -6.80 -8.58 0.25
N PRO A 118 -5.84 -8.08 1.06
CA PRO A 118 -4.58 -7.57 0.52
C PRO A 118 -3.80 -8.64 -0.24
N THR A 119 -3.36 -8.28 -1.45
CA THR A 119 -2.49 -9.10 -2.30
C THR A 119 -1.06 -9.14 -1.75
N ARG A 120 -0.24 -10.06 -2.26
CA ARG A 120 1.20 -10.10 -1.98
C ARG A 120 1.88 -8.76 -2.32
N THR A 121 1.54 -8.17 -3.46
CA THR A 121 2.09 -6.88 -3.91
C THR A 121 1.77 -5.77 -2.90
N ASP A 122 0.55 -5.74 -2.36
CA ASP A 122 0.16 -4.72 -1.37
C ASP A 122 0.98 -4.82 -0.11
N ARG A 123 1.24 -6.06 0.35
CA ARG A 123 2.03 -6.32 1.56
C ARG A 123 3.48 -5.88 1.35
N VAL A 124 4.06 -6.18 0.19
CA VAL A 124 5.40 -5.72 -0.19
C VAL A 124 5.45 -4.19 -0.22
N LEU A 125 4.54 -3.53 -0.94
CA LEU A 125 4.52 -2.07 -1.03
C LEU A 125 4.31 -1.43 0.34
N ARG A 126 3.47 -2.03 1.21
CA ARG A 126 3.29 -1.58 2.59
C ARG A 126 4.62 -1.59 3.35
N VAL A 127 5.33 -2.72 3.36
CA VAL A 127 6.64 -2.85 4.02
C VAL A 127 7.61 -1.79 3.52
N LEU A 128 7.79 -1.71 2.19
CA LEU A 128 8.77 -0.82 1.60
C LEU A 128 8.45 0.66 1.83
N ARG A 129 7.17 1.06 1.75
CA ARG A 129 6.75 2.43 2.05
C ARG A 129 6.97 2.77 3.52
N THR A 130 6.62 1.87 4.44
CA THR A 130 6.84 2.07 5.88
C THR A 130 8.32 2.32 6.19
N LEU A 131 9.24 1.62 5.54
CA LEU A 131 10.67 1.71 5.80
C LEU A 131 11.39 2.82 5.02
N THR A 132 10.83 3.30 3.90
CA THR A 132 11.48 4.33 3.05
C THR A 132 10.88 5.71 3.22
N ARG A 133 9.61 5.80 3.62
CA ARG A 133 8.87 7.05 3.80
C ARG A 133 8.03 6.95 5.07
N PRO A 134 8.66 6.86 6.26
CA PRO A 134 7.92 6.93 7.50
C PRO A 134 7.18 8.27 7.57
N PHE A 135 6.08 8.33 8.34
CA PHE A 135 5.28 9.55 8.53
C PHE A 135 6.02 10.64 9.35
N ALA A 136 7.33 10.52 9.53
CA ALA A 136 8.17 11.39 10.33
C ALA A 136 8.98 12.32 9.42
N GLU A 137 9.27 13.53 9.92
CA GLU A 137 10.14 14.50 9.23
C GLU A 137 11.61 14.07 9.18
N THR A 138 11.99 13.12 10.03
CA THR A 138 13.32 12.54 10.07
C THR A 138 13.45 11.38 9.09
N PRO A 139 14.60 11.24 8.40
CA PRO A 139 14.90 10.04 7.62
C PRO A 139 14.69 8.76 8.44
N PRO A 140 14.30 7.63 7.81
CA PRO A 140 14.18 6.36 8.50
C PRO A 140 15.53 5.95 9.08
N ASP A 141 15.51 5.50 10.33
CA ASP A 141 16.67 4.99 11.04
C ASP A 141 16.35 3.62 11.67
N PRO A 142 16.96 2.51 11.20
CA PRO A 142 17.98 2.47 10.16
C PRO A 142 17.41 2.62 8.74
N PRO A 143 18.15 3.22 7.79
CA PRO A 143 17.69 3.35 6.41
C PRO A 143 17.68 2.01 5.67
N LEU A 144 16.65 1.81 4.84
CA LEU A 144 16.56 0.68 3.91
C LEU A 144 17.44 0.93 2.68
N CYS A 145 18.45 0.09 2.50
CA CYS A 145 19.38 0.13 1.37
C CYS A 145 18.92 -0.72 0.17
N GLY A 146 18.12 -1.75 0.42
CA GLY A 146 17.64 -2.66 -0.62
C GLY A 146 16.68 -3.71 -0.08
N PHE A 147 16.11 -4.51 -0.98
CA PHE A 147 15.27 -5.64 -0.61
C PHE A 147 15.31 -6.74 -1.68
N LEU A 148 15.01 -7.97 -1.27
CA LEU A 148 14.85 -9.12 -2.16
C LEU A 148 13.62 -9.92 -1.72
N LEU A 149 12.73 -10.24 -2.65
CA LEU A 149 11.57 -11.09 -2.35
C LEU A 149 12.01 -12.56 -2.28
N THR A 150 11.76 -13.22 -1.15
CA THR A 150 12.20 -14.59 -0.88
C THR A 150 10.98 -15.53 -0.78
N GLY A 151 10.69 -16.24 -1.87
CA GLY A 151 9.55 -17.17 -1.93
C GLY A 151 8.18 -16.47 -1.92
N GLN A 152 7.14 -17.19 -1.46
CA GLN A 152 5.75 -16.72 -1.54
C GLN A 152 5.45 -15.60 -0.53
N ASP A 153 5.91 -15.73 0.71
CA ASP A 153 5.60 -14.77 1.79
C ASP A 153 6.84 -14.15 2.44
N GLY A 154 8.05 -14.41 1.94
CA GLY A 154 9.29 -13.86 2.50
C GLY A 154 9.76 -12.61 1.76
N ILE A 155 10.40 -11.73 2.52
CA ILE A 155 11.20 -10.63 1.99
C ILE A 155 12.46 -10.49 2.85
N ARG A 156 13.60 -10.38 2.20
CA ARG A 156 14.88 -9.97 2.79
C ARG A 156 15.02 -8.47 2.63
N LEU A 157 15.29 -7.78 3.73
CA LEU A 157 15.50 -6.34 3.79
C LEU A 157 16.98 -6.07 4.09
N TYR A 158 17.60 -5.09 3.45
CA TYR A 158 18.98 -4.71 3.73
C TYR A 158 18.99 -3.36 4.42
N LEU A 159 19.34 -3.32 5.70
CA LEU A 159 19.31 -2.12 6.53
C LEU A 159 20.75 -1.70 6.87
N ALA A 160 21.07 -0.42 6.74
CA ALA A 160 22.35 0.08 7.24
C ALA A 160 22.20 0.46 8.72
N VAL A 161 22.86 -0.29 9.59
CA VAL A 161 22.93 -0.02 11.03
C VAL A 161 24.32 0.51 11.36
N GLU A 162 24.43 1.36 12.37
CA GLU A 162 25.71 2.01 12.73
C GLU A 162 26.70 1.01 13.37
N GLU A 163 26.17 -0.05 13.96
CA GLU A 163 26.89 -1.09 14.68
C GLU A 163 27.61 -2.08 13.73
N ALA A 164 27.33 -2.03 12.43
CA ALA A 164 27.91 -2.93 11.44
C ALA A 164 28.69 -2.18 10.35
N ASP A 165 29.81 -2.76 9.89
CA ASP A 165 30.64 -2.21 8.80
C ASP A 165 29.99 -2.32 7.39
N GLY A 166 28.71 -2.67 7.32
CA GLY A 166 27.95 -2.84 6.10
C GLY A 166 26.49 -3.19 6.37
N PRO A 167 25.66 -3.40 5.32
CA PRO A 167 24.25 -3.70 5.50
C PRO A 167 24.02 -4.99 6.29
N VAL A 168 23.00 -4.96 7.14
CA VAL A 168 22.45 -6.14 7.83
C VAL A 168 21.22 -6.61 7.06
N ALA A 169 21.24 -7.85 6.61
CA ALA A 169 20.09 -8.51 6.00
C ALA A 169 19.09 -8.92 7.09
N VAL A 170 17.81 -8.68 6.87
CA VAL A 170 16.73 -9.11 7.77
C VAL A 170 15.67 -9.85 6.98
N ASP A 171 15.49 -11.13 7.29
CA ASP A 171 14.46 -11.97 6.68
C ASP A 171 13.16 -11.84 7.48
N VAL A 172 12.09 -11.40 6.83
CA VAL A 172 10.77 -11.22 7.45
C VAL A 172 9.67 -11.88 6.62
N ARG A 173 8.55 -12.21 7.28
CA ARG A 173 7.33 -12.64 6.59
C ARG A 173 6.42 -11.45 6.30
N LEU A 174 5.78 -11.46 5.13
CA LEU A 174 4.77 -10.49 4.69
C LEU A 174 3.40 -10.71 5.36
N THR A 175 3.26 -11.77 6.16
CA THR A 175 2.02 -12.21 6.83
C THR A 175 2.22 -12.26 8.35
N GLY A 176 1.13 -12.23 9.12
CA GLY A 176 1.19 -12.30 10.57
C GLY A 176 1.22 -10.91 11.21
N ALA A 177 1.98 -10.75 12.29
CA ALA A 177 2.05 -9.52 13.08
C ALA A 177 2.94 -8.43 12.44
N LEU A 178 2.80 -8.21 11.13
CA LEU A 178 3.69 -7.37 10.34
C LEU A 178 3.79 -5.93 10.86
N THR A 179 2.69 -5.33 11.31
CA THR A 179 2.71 -3.98 11.91
C THR A 179 3.62 -3.93 13.14
N ALA A 180 3.49 -4.90 14.04
CA ALA A 180 4.29 -4.95 15.26
C ALA A 180 5.77 -5.23 14.95
N LEU A 181 6.03 -6.11 13.98
CA LEU A 181 7.38 -6.37 13.51
C LEU A 181 8.03 -5.12 12.92
N LEU A 182 7.35 -4.40 12.01
CA LEU A 182 7.90 -3.18 11.40
C LEU A 182 8.17 -2.09 12.45
N ALA A 183 7.37 -2.01 13.51
CA ALA A 183 7.60 -1.08 14.62
C ALA A 183 8.80 -1.50 15.49
N ALA A 184 9.02 -2.80 15.70
CA ALA A 184 10.13 -3.33 16.50
C ALA A 184 11.44 -3.44 15.70
N LEU A 185 11.36 -3.48 14.36
CA LEU A 185 12.48 -3.74 13.46
C LEU A 185 13.71 -2.86 13.73
N PRO A 186 13.59 -1.53 13.96
CA PRO A 186 14.75 -0.68 14.26
C PRO A 186 15.53 -1.10 15.51
N ALA A 187 14.85 -1.67 16.51
CA ALA A 187 15.51 -2.20 17.70
C ALA A 187 16.09 -3.59 17.42
N LEU A 188 15.29 -4.50 16.85
CA LEU A 188 15.66 -5.90 16.64
C LEU A 188 16.90 -6.08 15.77
N VAL A 189 17.05 -5.25 14.73
CA VAL A 189 18.19 -5.34 13.81
C VAL A 189 19.52 -4.91 14.45
N ARG A 190 19.48 -4.18 15.57
CA ARG A 190 20.68 -3.74 16.32
C ARG A 190 21.08 -4.73 17.42
N GLU A 191 20.27 -5.74 17.69
CA GLU A 191 20.58 -6.74 18.70
C GLU A 191 21.62 -7.73 18.15
N GLU A 192 22.90 -7.45 18.42
CA GLU A 192 24.05 -8.21 17.92
C GLU A 192 23.97 -9.71 18.27
N GLU A 193 23.28 -10.08 19.36
CA GLU A 193 23.05 -11.48 19.74
C GLU A 193 22.20 -12.26 18.74
N ARG A 194 21.41 -11.56 17.91
CA ARG A 194 20.65 -12.17 16.80
C ARG A 194 21.44 -12.26 15.51
N TRP A 195 22.61 -11.63 15.43
CA TRP A 195 23.36 -11.57 14.19
C TRP A 195 24.02 -12.90 13.88
N THR A 196 23.87 -13.30 12.63
CA THR A 196 24.54 -14.45 12.04
C THR A 196 25.38 -14.01 10.86
N THR A 197 26.34 -14.83 10.46
CA THR A 197 27.09 -14.62 9.21
C THR A 197 26.40 -15.41 8.11
N ASP A 198 26.04 -14.74 7.01
CA ASP A 198 25.56 -15.39 5.79
C ASP A 198 26.70 -15.37 4.76
N GLU A 199 27.35 -16.51 4.56
CA GLU A 199 28.49 -16.64 3.62
C GLU A 199 28.03 -16.65 2.15
N THR A 200 26.72 -16.67 1.90
CA THR A 200 26.16 -16.83 0.54
C THR A 200 25.64 -15.52 -0.03
N ASP A 201 25.34 -14.53 0.81
CA ASP A 201 24.83 -13.22 0.40
C ASP A 201 25.95 -12.17 0.37
N PRO A 202 26.42 -11.74 -0.82
CA PRO A 202 27.50 -10.76 -0.92
C PRO A 202 27.05 -9.33 -0.60
N HIS A 203 25.77 -9.10 -0.31
CA HIS A 203 25.20 -7.76 -0.08
C HIS A 203 25.06 -7.40 1.40
N CYS A 204 25.34 -8.33 2.31
CA CYS A 204 25.30 -8.07 3.75
C CYS A 204 26.56 -8.54 4.46
N VAL A 205 26.81 -7.96 5.63
CA VAL A 205 27.88 -8.39 6.54
C VAL A 205 27.35 -9.28 7.66
N ARG A 206 26.05 -9.16 7.96
CA ARG A 206 25.30 -9.94 8.96
C ARG A 206 23.89 -10.20 8.47
N ALA A 207 23.29 -11.25 9.00
CA ALA A 207 21.90 -11.60 8.76
C ALA A 207 21.13 -11.82 10.07
N VAL A 208 19.86 -11.45 10.07
CA VAL A 208 18.89 -11.66 11.15
C VAL A 208 17.66 -12.36 10.57
N ASP A 209 17.29 -13.50 11.12
CA ASP A 209 16.06 -14.20 10.76
C ASP A 209 14.93 -13.82 11.72
N LEU A 210 13.95 -13.07 11.22
CA LEU A 210 12.71 -12.69 11.93
C LEU A 210 11.48 -13.35 11.29
N THR A 211 11.65 -14.44 10.56
CA THR A 211 10.52 -15.12 9.89
C THR A 211 9.56 -15.81 10.86
N ALA A 212 9.96 -16.00 12.12
CA ALA A 212 9.16 -16.61 13.18
C ALA A 212 8.57 -15.61 14.20
N TRP A 213 8.66 -14.30 13.93
CA TRP A 213 8.17 -13.23 14.81
C TRP A 213 6.65 -13.13 14.88
#